data_AF-A0A1G9Z319-F1
#
_entry.id   AF-A0A1G9Z319-F1
#
_cell.length_a   1.000
_cell.length_b   1.000
_cell.length_c   1.000
_cell.angle_alpha   90.00
_cell.angle_beta   90.00
_cell.angle_gamma   90.00
#
_symmetry.space_group_name_H-M   'P 1'
#
loop_
_entity.id
_entity.type
_entity.pdbx_description
1 polymer ?
#
loop_
_entity_poly.entity_id
_entity_poly.type
_entity_poly.pdbx_seq_one_letter_code
_entity_poly.pdbx_strand_id
1 'polypeptide(L)'
;MEEKHVLTNFLVIVGMKMSVMVAAQLKAGIIFGDTINHEYIYMPGGEVGVDNPICVMETAHSRQDIELKRAVELILRLSLKPARHPRFGRKSC
;
A
#
# COMPACT_ATOMS: atom_id res chain seq x y z
N MET A 1 33.59 10.75 -1.85
CA MET A 1 32.43 10.61 -0.94
C MET A 1 31.12 11.07 -1.58
N GLU A 2 31.13 11.54 -2.84
CA GLU A 2 29.97 12.12 -3.53
C GLU A 2 29.02 11.10 -4.17
N GLU A 3 29.52 9.97 -4.69
CA GLU A 3 28.70 9.01 -5.45
C GLU A 3 27.59 8.36 -4.62
N LYS A 4 27.83 8.11 -3.32
CA LYS A 4 26.81 7.51 -2.46
C LYS A 4 25.61 8.45 -2.27
N HIS A 5 25.83 9.76 -2.26
CA HIS A 5 24.77 10.74 -2.04
C HIS A 5 23.90 10.94 -3.29
N VAL A 6 24.51 10.86 -4.49
CA VAL A 6 23.80 10.94 -5.77
C VAL A 6 22.95 9.69 -6.01
N LEU A 7 23.43 8.49 -5.66
CA LEU A 7 22.65 7.26 -5.78
C LEU A 7 21.49 7.21 -4.77
N THR A 8 21.69 7.71 -3.55
CA THR A 8 20.59 7.86 -2.58
C THR A 8 19.54 8.84 -3.10
N ASN A 9 19.93 9.99 -3.66
CA ASN A 9 18.98 10.93 -4.23
C ASN A 9 18.32 10.39 -5.50
N PHE A 10 19.03 9.72 -6.39
CA PHE A 10 18.46 9.15 -7.61
C PHE A 10 17.47 8.01 -7.29
N LEU A 11 17.78 7.16 -6.30
CA LEU A 11 16.86 6.13 -5.82
C LEU A 11 15.64 6.74 -5.09
N VAL A 12 15.78 7.89 -4.42
CA VAL A 12 14.67 8.64 -3.82
C VAL A 12 13.81 9.34 -4.89
N ILE A 13 14.43 9.90 -5.94
CA ILE A 13 13.75 10.64 -7.01
C ILE A 13 13.05 9.67 -8.00
N VAL A 14 13.63 8.49 -8.26
CA VAL A 14 13.02 7.42 -9.05
C VAL A 14 12.06 6.56 -8.20
N GLY A 15 12.31 6.46 -6.89
CA GLY A 15 11.59 5.57 -5.96
C GLY A 15 10.43 6.18 -5.18
N MET A 16 10.03 7.44 -5.42
CA MET A 16 8.92 8.08 -4.70
C MET A 16 7.90 8.73 -5.62
N LYS A 17 7.64 8.15 -6.79
CA LYS A 17 6.44 8.51 -7.56
C LYS A 17 5.27 7.70 -7.06
N MET A 18 4.42 8.34 -6.26
CA MET A 18 3.13 7.79 -5.86
C MET A 18 2.38 7.29 -7.10
N SER A 19 2.10 5.99 -7.17
CA SER A 19 1.28 5.46 -8.24
C SER A 19 -0.16 5.92 -8.04
N VAL A 20 -0.59 6.85 -8.88
CA VAL A 20 -1.97 7.38 -8.91
C VAL A 20 -2.98 6.25 -9.07
N MET A 21 -2.65 5.24 -9.86
CA MET A 21 -3.51 4.07 -10.08
C MET A 21 -3.67 3.24 -8.81
N VAL A 22 -2.58 2.91 -8.09
CA VAL A 22 -2.65 2.12 -6.86
C VAL A 22 -3.41 2.89 -5.78
N ALA A 23 -3.16 4.20 -5.65
CA ALA A 23 -3.88 5.05 -4.72
C ALA A 23 -5.39 5.09 -5.03
N ALA A 24 -5.77 5.21 -6.31
CA ALA A 24 -7.17 5.18 -6.74
C ALA A 24 -7.82 3.81 -6.46
N GLN A 25 -7.09 2.71 -6.67
CA GLN A 25 -7.56 1.36 -6.39
C GLN A 25 -7.79 1.14 -4.88
N LEU A 26 -6.87 1.58 -4.02
CA LEU A 26 -7.06 1.56 -2.57
C LEU A 26 -8.30 2.35 -2.15
N LYS A 27 -8.46 3.57 -2.68
CA LYS A 27 -9.66 4.40 -2.44
C LYS A 27 -10.96 3.77 -2.96
N ALA A 28 -10.88 2.90 -3.97
CA ALA A 28 -12.00 2.12 -4.49
C ALA A 28 -12.24 0.79 -3.71
N GLY A 29 -11.52 0.59 -2.61
CA GLY A 29 -11.62 -0.57 -1.73
C GLY A 29 -10.87 -1.80 -2.22
N ILE A 30 -10.04 -1.71 -3.26
CA ILE A 30 -9.25 -2.85 -3.74
C ILE A 30 -8.21 -3.24 -2.68
N ILE A 31 -8.19 -4.53 -2.37
CA ILE A 31 -7.22 -5.13 -1.45
C ILE A 31 -6.04 -5.62 -2.26
N PHE A 32 -4.83 -5.24 -1.86
CA PHE A 32 -3.59 -5.80 -2.38
C PHE A 32 -3.03 -6.79 -1.37
N GLY A 33 -2.35 -7.83 -1.81
CA GLY A 33 -1.71 -8.73 -0.87
C GLY A 33 -0.97 -9.89 -1.49
N ASP A 34 -0.34 -10.64 -0.61
CA ASP A 34 0.22 -11.96 -0.84
C ASP A 34 -0.60 -12.97 -0.03
N THR A 35 -1.37 -13.79 -0.73
CA THR A 35 -2.24 -14.78 -0.10
C THR A 35 -1.48 -15.95 0.51
N ILE A 36 -0.24 -16.19 0.09
CA ILE A 36 0.61 -17.26 0.64
C ILE A 36 1.13 -16.83 2.01
N ASN A 37 1.59 -15.57 2.13
CA ASN A 37 2.17 -15.03 3.36
C ASN A 37 1.12 -14.40 4.30
N HIS A 38 -0.16 -14.39 3.90
CA HIS A 38 -1.25 -13.74 4.63
C HIS A 38 -0.98 -12.25 4.92
N GLU A 39 -0.38 -11.57 3.94
CA GLU A 39 -0.08 -10.14 4.02
C GLU A 39 -1.01 -9.36 3.10
N TYR A 40 -1.64 -8.31 3.64
CA TYR A 40 -2.63 -7.53 2.92
C TYR A 40 -2.48 -6.04 3.21
N ILE A 41 -2.74 -5.22 2.19
CA ILE A 41 -2.85 -3.77 2.29
C ILE A 41 -4.19 -3.34 1.71
N TYR A 42 -4.98 -2.61 2.50
CA TYR A 42 -6.30 -2.13 2.10
C TYR A 42 -6.69 -0.82 2.81
N MET A 43 -7.60 -0.06 2.21
CA MET A 43 -8.22 1.10 2.86
C MET A 43 -9.52 0.66 3.56
N PRO A 44 -9.70 0.91 4.87
CA PRO A 44 -10.97 0.67 5.55
C PRO A 44 -12.10 1.50 4.93
N GLY A 45 -13.32 0.96 4.88
CA GLY A 45 -14.48 1.69 4.31
C GLY A 45 -14.79 3.02 4.99
N GLY A 46 -14.47 3.18 6.28
CA GLY A 46 -14.62 4.44 7.01
C GLY A 46 -13.69 5.57 6.57
N GLU A 47 -12.66 5.27 5.78
CA GLU A 47 -11.66 6.24 5.30
C GLU A 47 -12.02 6.78 3.89
N VAL A 48 -13.10 6.28 3.28
CA VAL A 48 -13.54 6.72 1.96
C VAL A 48 -14.02 8.17 2.03
N GLY A 49 -13.44 9.04 1.18
CA GLY A 49 -13.78 10.46 1.12
C GLY A 49 -13.09 11.34 2.18
N VAL A 50 -12.24 10.76 3.02
CA VAL A 50 -11.40 11.49 3.98
C VAL A 50 -10.21 12.12 3.24
N ASP A 51 -9.83 13.35 3.62
CA ASP A 51 -8.73 14.10 2.99
C ASP A 51 -7.37 13.40 3.15
N ASN A 52 -7.09 12.89 4.34
CA ASN A 52 -5.87 12.15 4.68
C ASN A 52 -6.22 10.74 5.14
N PRO A 53 -6.60 9.84 4.21
CA PRO A 53 -7.13 8.55 4.58
C PRO A 53 -6.01 7.62 5.07
N ILE A 54 -6.36 6.80 6.05
CA ILE A 54 -5.50 5.75 6.59
C ILE A 54 -5.73 4.44 5.85
N CYS A 55 -4.67 3.69 5.63
CA CYS A 55 -4.70 2.32 5.13
C CYS A 55 -4.23 1.37 6.22
N VAL A 56 -4.51 0.09 6.04
CA VAL A 56 -4.11 -0.96 6.96
C VAL A 56 -3.10 -1.85 6.26
N MET A 57 -1.99 -2.15 6.93
CA MET A 57 -1.15 -3.30 6.64
C MET A 57 -1.48 -4.40 7.65
N GLU A 58 -2.04 -5.50 7.14
CA GLU A 58 -2.39 -6.70 7.91
C GLU A 58 -1.39 -7.81 7.57
N THR A 59 -0.87 -8.46 8.59
CA THR A 59 -0.07 -9.69 8.50
C THR A 59 -0.78 -10.78 9.29
N ALA A 60 -0.24 -12.00 9.26
CA ALA A 60 -0.75 -13.09 10.11
C ALA A 60 -0.77 -12.77 11.61
N HIS A 61 0.04 -11.82 12.08
CA HIS A 61 0.25 -11.55 13.51
C HIS A 61 -0.06 -10.12 13.95
N SER A 62 -0.22 -9.20 13.01
CA SER A 62 -0.37 -7.79 13.34
C SER A 62 -1.23 -7.04 12.34
N ARG A 63 -1.78 -5.92 12.82
CA ARG A 63 -2.46 -4.95 12.00
C ARG A 63 -1.90 -3.57 12.35
N GLN A 64 -1.44 -2.85 11.35
CA GLN A 64 -0.85 -1.53 11.51
C GLN A 64 -1.54 -0.52 10.60
N ASP A 65 -1.89 0.61 11.17
CA ASP A 65 -2.36 1.78 10.43
C ASP A 65 -1.17 2.48 9.76
N ILE A 66 -1.29 2.72 8.46
CA ILE A 66 -0.26 3.34 7.63
C ILE A 66 -0.90 4.40 6.73
N GLU A 67 -0.17 5.48 6.46
CA GLU A 67 -0.63 6.50 5.52
C GLU A 67 -0.79 5.93 4.11
N LEU A 68 -1.73 6.48 3.32
CA LEU A 68 -1.93 6.09 1.93
C LEU A 68 -0.62 6.13 1.11
N LYS A 69 0.25 7.11 1.37
CA LYS A 69 1.56 7.22 0.71
C LYS A 69 2.41 5.98 0.96
N ARG A 70 2.51 5.60 2.23
CA ARG A 70 3.28 4.43 2.65
C ARG A 70 2.68 3.13 2.11
N ALA A 71 1.36 3.02 2.07
CA ALA A 71 0.67 1.86 1.50
C ALA A 71 1.03 1.65 0.02
N VAL A 72 0.99 2.71 -0.79
CA VAL A 72 1.36 2.65 -2.20
C VAL A 72 2.83 2.28 -2.39
N GLU A 73 3.74 2.86 -1.61
CA GLU A 73 5.16 2.49 -1.63
C GLU A 73 5.37 1.00 -1.37
N LEU A 74 4.70 0.45 -0.35
CA LEU A 74 4.81 -0.96 0.03
C LEU A 74 4.25 -1.88 -1.05
N ILE A 75 3.08 -1.56 -1.61
CA ILE A 75 2.47 -2.35 -2.69
C ILE A 75 3.41 -2.45 -3.89
N LEU A 76 4.01 -1.33 -4.31
CA LEU A 76 4.93 -1.30 -5.44
C LEU A 76 6.24 -2.04 -5.13
N ARG A 77 6.83 -1.77 -3.96
CA ARG A 77 8.11 -2.38 -3.55
C ARG A 77 8.02 -3.89 -3.40
N LEU A 78 6.92 -4.38 -2.84
CA LEU A 78 6.66 -5.81 -2.64
C LEU A 78 5.97 -6.46 -3.85
N SER A 79 5.69 -5.68 -4.90
CA SER A 79 4.98 -6.15 -6.10
C SER A 79 3.64 -6.83 -5.81
N LEU A 80 2.94 -6.41 -4.74
CA LEU A 80 1.67 -6.99 -4.33
C LEU A 80 0.62 -6.87 -5.45
N LYS A 81 -0.24 -7.87 -5.54
CA LYS A 81 -1.31 -7.92 -6.54
C LYS A 81 -2.67 -7.74 -5.87
N PRO A 82 -3.69 -7.31 -6.63
CA PRO A 82 -5.07 -7.39 -6.15
C PRO A 82 -5.37 -8.81 -5.65
N ALA A 83 -5.85 -8.92 -4.42
CA ALA A 83 -6.00 -10.18 -3.71
C ALA A 83 -7.40 -10.31 -3.12
N ARG A 84 -7.79 -11.55 -2.83
CA ARG A 84 -9.01 -11.86 -2.10
C ARG A 84 -8.67 -12.09 -0.63
N HIS A 85 -9.03 -11.14 0.22
CA HIS A 85 -8.88 -11.25 1.66
C HIS A 85 -9.80 -12.35 2.21
N PRO A 86 -9.35 -13.20 3.15
CA PRO A 86 -10.17 -14.27 3.72
C PRO A 86 -11.41 -13.75 4.46
N ARG A 87 -11.33 -12.57 5.09
CA ARG A 87 -12.46 -11.96 5.83
C ARG A 87 -13.34 -11.06 4.98
N PHE A 88 -12.76 -10.33 4.02
CA PHE A 88 -13.45 -9.25 3.29
C PHE A 88 -13.74 -9.58 1.82
N GLY A 89 -13.14 -10.66 1.29
CA GLY A 89 -13.26 -10.97 -0.12
C GLY A 89 -12.42 -10.05 -0.99
N ARG A 90 -12.98 -9.58 -2.11
CA ARG A 90 -12.23 -8.81 -3.12
C ARG A 90 -12.12 -7.31 -2.83
N LYS A 91 -12.94 -6.80 -1.91
CA LYS A 91 -13.00 -5.39 -1.55
C LYS A 91 -13.14 -5.22 -0.03
N SER A 92 -12.62 -4.11 0.50
CA SER A 92 -12.75 -3.75 1.91
C SER A 92 -14.03 -2.96 2.24
N CYS A 93 -14.75 -2.47 1.22
CA CYS A 93 -16.02 -1.75 1.31
C CYS A 93 -16.91 -2.04 0.10
#